data_AF-A0A497A533-F1
#
_entry.id   AF-A0A497A533-F1
#
_cell.length_a   1.000
_cell.length_b   1.000
_cell.length_c   1.000
_cell.angle_alpha   90.00
_cell.angle_beta   90.00
_cell.angle_gamma   90.00
#
_symmetry.space_group_name_H-M   'P 1'
#
loop_
_entity.id
_entity.type
_entity.pdbx_description
1 polymer ?
#
loop_
_entity_poly.entity_id
_entity_poly.type
_entity_poly.pdbx_seq_one_letter_code
_entity_poly.pdbx_strand_id
1 'polypeptide(L)'
;MCVRACQEIVGVSAISLINRGIEKKVKPPFEIASSVCIGCGTCVFVCPTGAITLEDIGRPRLAHEWHSEFQARPCRVCGDHYLVPESVSDYQELLAEEESRSVSSG
;
A
#
# COMPACT_ATOMS: atom_id res chain seq x y z
N MET A 1 10.62 -1.00 -16.23
CA MET A 1 10.98 -1.10 -14.80
C MET A 1 9.91 -1.80 -13.98
N CYS A 2 8.63 -1.41 -14.05
CA CYS A 2 7.54 -1.94 -13.21
C CYS A 2 7.50 -3.47 -13.07
N VAL A 3 7.53 -4.21 -14.19
CA VAL A 3 7.50 -5.69 -14.20
C VAL A 3 8.69 -6.27 -13.46
N ARG A 4 9.90 -5.78 -13.76
CA ARG A 4 11.14 -6.21 -13.11
C ARG A 4 11.13 -5.87 -11.62
N ALA A 5 10.67 -4.68 -11.23
CA ALA A 5 10.58 -4.32 -9.82
C ALA A 5 9.61 -5.22 -9.05
N CYS A 6 8.46 -5.55 -9.64
CA CYS A 6 7.51 -6.50 -9.05
C CYS A 6 8.19 -7.86 -8.81
N GLN A 7 8.88 -8.39 -9.84
CA GLN A 7 9.51 -9.70 -9.78
C GLN A 7 10.78 -9.75 -8.92
N GLU A 8 11.68 -8.77 -9.06
CA GLU A 8 13.04 -8.79 -8.51
C GLU A 8 13.12 -8.11 -7.14
N ILE A 9 12.37 -7.03 -6.91
CA ILE A 9 12.43 -6.26 -5.65
C ILE A 9 11.40 -6.80 -4.65
N VAL A 10 10.14 -6.94 -5.09
CA VAL A 10 9.06 -7.45 -4.22
C VAL A 10 9.08 -8.97 -4.15
N GLY A 11 9.60 -9.64 -5.18
CA GLY A 11 9.60 -11.10 -5.26
C GLY A 11 8.26 -11.70 -5.73
N VAL A 12 7.36 -10.89 -6.31
CA VAL A 12 6.03 -11.36 -6.75
C VAL A 12 5.82 -11.04 -8.24
N SER A 13 5.39 -12.01 -9.03
CA SER A 13 5.18 -11.84 -10.48
C SER A 13 3.74 -11.44 -10.81
N ALA A 14 3.21 -10.43 -10.14
CA ALA A 14 1.80 -10.05 -10.23
C ALA A 14 1.41 -9.34 -11.55
N ILE A 15 2.37 -8.73 -12.25
CA ILE A 15 2.16 -7.96 -13.48
C ILE A 15 3.13 -8.38 -14.58
N SER A 16 2.75 -8.17 -15.84
CA SER A 16 3.59 -8.43 -17.00
C SER A 16 3.35 -7.40 -18.13
N LEU A 17 4.11 -7.50 -19.21
CA LEU A 17 3.79 -6.81 -20.46
C LEU A 17 2.80 -7.67 -21.25
N ILE A 18 1.59 -7.16 -21.42
CA ILE A 18 0.56 -7.80 -22.24
C ILE A 18 0.40 -7.06 -23.57
N ASN A 19 -0.30 -7.68 -24.52
CA ASN A 19 -0.46 -7.21 -25.90
C ASN A 19 0.87 -7.07 -26.67
N ARG A 20 0.79 -6.53 -27.89
CA ARG A 20 1.93 -6.34 -28.81
C ARG A 20 1.80 -5.01 -29.55
N GLY A 21 2.91 -4.54 -30.09
CA GLY A 21 2.95 -3.28 -30.84
C GLY A 21 2.60 -2.07 -29.98
N ILE A 22 1.82 -1.15 -30.56
CA ILE A 22 1.35 0.09 -29.91
C ILE A 22 0.37 -0.18 -28.76
N GLU A 23 -0.29 -1.34 -28.75
CA GLU A 23 -1.26 -1.74 -27.72
C GLU A 23 -0.60 -2.34 -26.47
N LYS A 24 0.74 -2.38 -26.42
CA LYS A 24 1.50 -2.95 -25.31
C LYS A 24 1.25 -2.15 -24.03
N LYS A 25 0.85 -2.86 -22.97
CA LYS A 25 0.56 -2.26 -21.66
C LYS A 25 1.12 -3.11 -20.52
N VAL A 26 1.41 -2.47 -19.38
CA VAL A 26 1.79 -3.17 -18.15
C VAL A 26 0.53 -3.42 -17.34
N LYS A 27 0.12 -4.68 -17.23
CA LYS A 27 -1.10 -5.10 -16.54
C LYS A 27 -0.92 -6.51 -15.97
N PRO A 28 -1.79 -6.95 -15.06
CA PRO A 28 -1.92 -8.38 -14.76
C PRO A 28 -2.20 -9.21 -16.02
N PRO A 29 -1.71 -10.45 -16.11
CA PRO A 29 -2.06 -11.36 -17.20
C PRO A 29 -3.59 -11.46 -17.37
N PHE A 30 -4.05 -11.45 -18.63
CA PHE A 30 -5.48 -11.46 -18.99
C PHE A 30 -6.29 -10.29 -18.42
N GLU A 31 -5.63 -9.26 -17.88
CA GLU A 31 -6.27 -8.13 -17.19
C GLU A 31 -7.12 -8.55 -15.98
N ILE A 32 -6.77 -9.69 -15.38
CA ILE A 32 -7.40 -10.23 -14.17
C ILE A 32 -6.46 -10.01 -13.00
N ALA A 33 -6.99 -9.44 -11.90
CA ALA A 33 -6.21 -9.20 -10.70
C ALA A 33 -5.49 -10.46 -10.22
N SER A 34 -4.18 -10.35 -10.00
CA SER A 34 -3.35 -11.47 -9.59
C SER A 34 -3.51 -11.72 -8.08
N SER A 35 -3.76 -12.97 -7.68
CA SER A 35 -3.88 -13.35 -6.26
C SER A 35 -2.58 -13.18 -5.47
N VAL A 36 -1.44 -13.13 -6.17
CA VAL A 36 -0.13 -12.88 -5.55
C VAL A 36 0.21 -11.39 -5.41
N CYS A 37 -0.65 -10.50 -5.91
CA CYS A 37 -0.50 -9.07 -5.68
C CYS A 37 -0.85 -8.74 -4.23
N ILE A 38 0.13 -8.23 -3.48
CA ILE A 38 -0.05 -7.80 -2.08
C ILE A 38 -0.33 -6.29 -1.95
N GLY A 39 -0.53 -5.58 -3.06
CA GLY A 39 -0.85 -4.14 -3.03
C GLY A 39 0.30 -3.22 -2.60
N CYS A 40 1.56 -3.67 -2.67
CA CYS A 40 2.72 -2.90 -2.17
C CYS A 40 3.03 -1.59 -2.92
N GLY A 41 2.43 -1.34 -4.09
CA GLY A 41 2.62 -0.09 -4.85
C GLY A 41 4.00 0.11 -5.50
N THR A 42 4.97 -0.79 -5.33
CA THR A 42 6.33 -0.65 -5.92
C THR A 42 6.31 -0.39 -7.42
N CYS A 43 5.44 -1.10 -8.16
CA CYS A 43 5.32 -0.96 -9.60
C CYS A 43 4.87 0.44 -10.06
N VAL A 44 4.00 1.09 -9.29
CA VAL A 44 3.55 2.47 -9.50
C VAL A 44 4.68 3.43 -9.14
N PHE A 45 5.31 3.25 -7.98
CA PHE A 45 6.40 4.10 -7.50
C PHE A 45 7.58 4.18 -8.47
N VAL A 46 7.99 3.05 -9.06
CA VAL A 46 9.11 3.02 -10.03
C VAL A 46 8.71 3.41 -11.46
N CYS A 47 7.43 3.75 -11.71
CA CYS A 47 6.96 4.05 -13.06
C CYS A 47 7.28 5.51 -13.43
N PRO A 48 8.20 5.77 -14.37
CA PRO A 48 8.57 7.15 -14.71
C PRO A 48 7.50 7.89 -15.52
N THR A 49 6.58 7.16 -16.15
CA THR A 49 5.55 7.73 -17.04
C THR A 49 4.15 7.74 -16.42
N GLY A 50 3.96 7.15 -15.24
CA GLY A 50 2.63 6.95 -14.66
C GLY A 50 1.71 6.04 -15.48
N ALA A 51 2.26 5.14 -16.31
CA ALA A 51 1.47 4.28 -17.19
C ALA A 51 0.75 3.11 -16.47
N ILE A 52 0.88 3.03 -15.15
CA ILE A 52 0.24 2.01 -14.32
C ILE A 52 -0.12 2.62 -12.96
N THR A 53 -1.35 2.39 -12.51
CA THR A 53 -1.82 2.74 -11.16
C THR A 53 -2.10 1.48 -10.33
N LEU A 54 -2.43 1.63 -9.05
CA LEU A 54 -2.78 0.47 -8.22
C LEU A 54 -4.13 -0.13 -8.64
N GLU A 55 -5.09 0.71 -9.01
CA GLU A 55 -6.41 0.33 -9.52
C GLU A 55 -6.31 -0.54 -10.77
N ASP A 56 -5.25 -0.34 -11.58
CA ASP A 56 -4.98 -1.10 -12.79
C ASP A 56 -4.60 -2.56 -12.54
N ILE A 57 -4.10 -2.89 -11.35
CA ILE A 57 -3.50 -4.19 -11.00
C ILE A 57 -4.49 -5.06 -10.21
N GLY A 58 -5.35 -4.40 -9.45
CA GLY A 58 -6.36 -5.03 -8.62
C GLY A 58 -7.03 -3.98 -7.76
N ARG A 59 -8.23 -4.27 -7.27
CA ARG A 59 -8.92 -3.33 -6.38
C ARG A 59 -7.98 -2.99 -5.22
N PRO A 60 -7.78 -1.70 -4.88
CA PRO A 60 -7.26 -1.37 -3.57
C PRO A 60 -8.25 -1.98 -2.59
N ARG A 61 -7.90 -3.12 -2.00
CA ARG A 61 -8.55 -3.51 -0.75
C ARG A 61 -8.15 -2.38 0.18
N LEU A 62 -9.06 -1.43 0.41
CA LEU A 62 -9.10 -0.73 1.68
C LEU A 62 -8.77 -1.80 2.70
N ALA A 63 -7.72 -1.59 3.48
CA ALA A 63 -7.04 -2.64 4.24
C ALA A 63 -7.99 -3.42 5.15
N HIS A 64 -9.23 -2.94 5.36
CA HIS A 64 -10.25 -3.59 6.16
C HIS A 64 -11.56 -3.75 5.34
N GLU A 65 -12.07 -4.99 5.29
CA GLU A 65 -13.41 -5.34 4.81
C GLU A 65 -14.48 -5.16 5.93
N TRP A 66 -14.08 -4.55 7.05
CA TRP A 66 -14.92 -4.26 8.21
C TRP A 66 -15.49 -2.84 8.15
N HIS A 67 -16.72 -2.66 8.63
CA HIS A 67 -17.26 -1.35 8.95
C HIS A 67 -16.36 -0.67 9.99
N SER A 68 -15.55 0.27 9.52
CA SER A 68 -14.69 1.11 10.36
C SER A 68 -15.41 2.42 10.59
N GLU A 69 -15.74 2.71 11.85
CA GLU A 69 -16.21 4.05 12.27
C GLU A 69 -15.06 5.07 12.30
N PHE A 70 -13.82 4.62 12.10
CA PHE A 70 -12.64 5.49 12.15
C PHE A 70 -12.60 6.44 10.96
N GLN A 71 -12.67 7.74 11.27
CA GLN A 71 -12.58 8.80 10.28
C GLN A 71 -11.12 8.96 9.83
N ALA A 72 -10.84 8.52 8.62
CA ALA A 72 -9.54 8.70 8.00
C ALA A 72 -9.18 10.20 7.91
N ARG A 73 -7.92 10.56 8.20
CA ARG A 73 -7.44 11.95 8.10
C ARG A 73 -6.42 12.10 6.98
N PRO A 74 -6.44 13.20 6.21
CA PRO A 74 -5.44 13.45 5.18
C PRO A 74 -4.06 13.64 5.82
N CYS A 75 -3.04 13.05 5.21
CA CYS A 75 -1.66 13.17 5.62
C CYS A 75 -1.25 14.65 5.59
N ARG A 76 -0.87 15.20 6.75
CA ARG A 76 -0.50 16.63 6.86
C ARG A 76 0.81 16.99 6.15
N VAL A 77 1.59 15.99 5.75
CA VAL A 77 2.89 16.17 5.08
C VAL A 77 2.72 16.23 3.57
N CYS A 78 1.93 15.31 2.98
CA CYS A 78 1.79 15.23 1.52
C CYS A 78 0.39 15.53 0.99
N GLY A 79 -0.66 15.46 1.79
CA GLY A 79 -2.05 15.74 1.37
C GLY A 79 -2.73 14.64 0.56
N ASP A 80 -1.99 13.79 -0.12
CA ASP A 80 -2.53 12.82 -1.10
C ASP A 80 -2.95 11.46 -0.51
N HIS A 81 -2.59 11.19 0.74
CA HIS A 81 -2.84 9.88 1.40
C HIS A 81 -3.65 10.05 2.67
N TYR A 82 -4.47 9.05 2.99
CA TYR A 82 -5.29 9.03 4.20
C TYR A 82 -4.68 8.06 5.22
N LEU A 83 -4.50 8.54 6.44
CA LEU A 83 -3.96 7.76 7.56
C LEU A 83 -5.12 7.21 8.39
N VAL A 84 -5.04 5.92 8.73
CA VAL A 84 -5.85 5.32 9.81
C VAL A 84 -5.11 5.49 11.14
N PRO A 85 -5.82 5.85 12.22
CA PRO A 85 -5.23 6.41 13.44
C PRO A 85 -4.62 5.38 14.39
N GLU A 86 -4.18 4.20 13.92
CA GLU A 86 -3.80 3.10 14.81
C GLU A 86 -2.45 3.30 15.55
N SER A 87 -1.80 4.46 15.42
CA SER A 87 -0.63 4.77 16.22
C SER A 87 -0.66 6.22 16.67
N VAL A 88 -1.18 6.38 17.89
CA VAL A 88 -0.81 7.36 18.91
C VAL A 88 -0.17 8.65 18.39
N SER A 89 -0.90 9.75 18.49
CA SER A 89 -0.43 11.07 18.11
C SER A 89 0.69 11.62 19.00
N ASP A 90 0.97 11.00 20.15
CA ASP A 90 1.99 11.46 21.07
C ASP A 90 2.76 10.29 21.72
N TYR A 91 4.03 10.12 21.33
CA TYR A 91 4.91 9.11 21.92
C TYR A 91 5.13 9.34 23.42
N GLN A 92 4.94 10.57 23.90
CA GLN A 92 5.08 10.89 25.32
C GLN A 92 3.99 10.25 26.19
N GLU A 93 2.77 10.08 25.67
CA GLU A 93 1.67 9.44 26.41
C GLU A 93 1.91 7.92 26.59
N LEU A 94 2.47 7.25 25.59
CA LEU A 94 2.84 5.83 25.70
C LEU A 94 3.94 5.58 26.74
N LEU A 95 4.94 6.46 26.81
CA LEU A 95 6.01 6.35 27.81
C LEU A 95 5.51 6.62 29.23
N ALA A 96 4.54 7.52 29.39
CA ALA A 96 3.91 7.79 30.67
C ALA A 96 3.09 6.60 31.19
N GLU A 97 2.44 5.84 30.29
CA GLU A 97 1.72 4.62 30.66
C GLU A 97 2.67 3.47 31.07
N GLU A 98 3.84 3.35 30.45
CA GLU A 98 4.87 2.37 30.83
C GLU A 98 5.47 2.65 32.23
N GLU A 99 5.72 3.91 32.58
CA GLU A 99 6.17 4.29 33.93
C GLU A 99 5.11 3.96 34.99
N SER A 100 3.82 4.20 34.70
CA SER A 100 2.72 3.89 35.64
C SER A 100 2.54 2.38 35.90
N ARG A 101 2.88 1.53 34.93
CA ARG A 101 2.90 0.07 35.07
C ARG A 101 4.10 -0.44 35.87
N SER A 102 5.22 0.28 35.86
CA SER A 102 6.39 -0.06 36.69
C SER A 102 6.22 0.28 38.17
N VAL A 103 5.38 1.26 38.51
CA VAL A 103 5.13 1.68 39.91
C VAL A 103 4.07 0.80 40.62
N SER A 104 3.21 0.11 39.87
CA SER A 104 2.16 -0.78 40.43
C SER A 104 2.62 -2.24 40.67
N SER A 105 3.89 -2.54 40.44
CA SER A 105 4.50 -3.85 40.73
C SER A 105 5.58 -3.82 41.83
N GLY A 106 5.61 -2.75 42.63
CA GLY A 106 6.41 -2.62 43.86
C GLY A 106 5.55 -2.53 45.11
#